data_AF-A0A9Q3K2K5-F1
#
_entry.id   AF-A0A9Q3K2K5-F1
#
_cell.length_a   1.000
_cell.length_b   1.000
_cell.length_c   1.000
_cell.angle_alpha   90.00
_cell.angle_beta   90.00
_cell.angle_gamma   90.00
#
_symmetry.space_group_name_H-M   'P 1'
#
loop_
_entity.id
_entity.type
_entity.pdbx_description
1 polymer ?
#
loop_
_entity_poly.entity_id
_entity_poly.type
_entity_poly.pdbx_seq_one_letter_code
_entity_poly.pdbx_strand_id
1 'polypeptide(L)'
;MGDETPILKKDELEVLQKIINQTKFPSWVSRLPRKFGFKSFQTLKAAEWKILMTLYLPLALVPLWSSQIPYREERVKCPGNYLHKDLLLKSLISLVTLKNMLLRTSIHEEDLDKIESTTKIYCQTLHLGWSMINSKPNLHLTQHLPKFIKELGPPRSLAVWA
;
A
#
# COMPACT_ATOMS: atom_id res chain seq x y z
N MET A 1 3.66 26.05 5.47
CA MET A 1 4.00 24.84 4.68
C MET A 1 3.13 23.71 5.19
N GLY A 2 1.96 23.51 4.57
CA GLY A 2 0.90 22.66 5.11
C GLY A 2 1.11 21.19 4.78
N ASP A 3 1.21 20.37 5.82
CA ASP A 3 0.56 19.09 6.15
C ASP A 3 -0.09 18.17 5.09
N GLU A 4 0.05 18.41 3.79
CA GLU A 4 -0.61 17.59 2.75
C GLU A 4 0.27 16.39 2.36
N THR A 5 0.70 15.62 3.35
CA THR A 5 1.40 14.35 3.11
C THR A 5 0.41 13.19 2.94
N PRO A 6 0.74 12.13 2.18
CA PRO A 6 -0.12 10.98 1.99
C PRO A 6 -0.06 10.19 3.29
N ILE A 7 -1.03 10.40 4.17
CA ILE A 7 -1.06 9.77 5.49
C ILE A 7 -2.41 9.14 5.74
N LEU A 8 -2.39 8.01 6.43
CA LEU A 8 -3.58 7.45 7.06
C LEU A 8 -4.00 8.39 8.19
N LYS A 9 -5.22 8.91 8.12
CA LYS A 9 -5.81 9.72 9.17
C LYS A 9 -6.03 8.91 10.43
N LYS A 10 -6.28 9.60 11.54
CA LYS A 10 -6.43 8.98 12.86
C LYS A 10 -7.45 7.84 12.86
N ASP A 11 -8.67 8.08 12.38
CA ASP A 11 -9.72 7.03 12.40
C ASP A 11 -9.41 5.89 11.42
N GLU A 12 -8.71 6.20 10.31
CA GLU A 12 -8.21 5.23 9.33
C GLU A 12 -7.20 4.28 9.98
N LEU A 13 -6.27 4.85 10.75
CA LEU A 13 -5.27 4.13 11.50
C LEU A 13 -5.89 3.32 12.65
N GLU A 14 -6.90 3.84 13.34
CA GLU A 14 -7.63 3.14 14.40
C GLU A 14 -8.33 1.88 13.87
N VAL A 15 -8.94 1.96 12.67
CA VAL A 15 -9.51 0.78 12.01
C VAL A 15 -8.44 -0.27 11.75
N LEU A 16 -7.28 0.12 11.21
CA LEU A 16 -6.17 -0.79 10.97
C LEU A 16 -5.62 -1.39 12.27
N GLN A 17 -5.48 -0.61 13.33
CA GLN A 17 -5.06 -1.08 14.65
C GLN A 17 -6.07 -2.07 15.26
N LYS A 18 -7.38 -1.83 15.09
CA LYS A 18 -8.44 -2.75 15.52
C LYS A 18 -8.32 -4.08 14.79
N ILE A 19 -8.15 -4.05 13.47
CA ILE A 19 -7.92 -5.26 12.66
C ILE A 19 -6.67 -5.99 13.15
N ILE A 20 -5.54 -5.30 13.35
CA ILE A 20 -4.30 -5.91 13.87
C ILE A 20 -4.52 -6.63 15.19
N ASN A 21 -5.30 -6.05 16.09
CA ASN A 21 -5.55 -6.62 17.42
C ASN A 21 -6.56 -7.77 17.43
N GLN A 22 -7.50 -7.78 16.48
CA GLN A 22 -8.58 -8.77 16.41
C GLN A 22 -8.23 -9.98 15.55
N THR A 23 -7.38 -9.82 14.53
CA THR A 23 -7.00 -10.93 13.65
C THR A 23 -6.09 -11.91 14.37
N LYS A 24 -6.55 -13.16 14.47
CA LYS A 24 -5.77 -14.29 14.99
C LYS A 24 -5.17 -15.07 13.83
N PHE A 25 -3.87 -15.27 13.86
CA PHE A 25 -3.15 -16.08 12.86
C PHE A 25 -2.52 -17.32 13.51
N PRO A 26 -2.28 -18.37 12.69
CA PRO A 26 -1.39 -19.47 13.07
C PRO A 26 -0.03 -18.97 13.55
N SER A 27 0.64 -19.76 14.40
CA SER A 27 1.92 -19.39 15.02
C SER A 27 3.07 -19.15 14.02
N TRP A 28 2.98 -19.74 12.82
CA TRP A 28 3.98 -19.62 11.77
C TRP A 28 3.88 -18.33 10.93
N VAL A 29 2.80 -17.56 11.09
CA VAL A 29 2.64 -16.26 10.42
C VAL A 29 3.21 -15.17 11.33
N SER A 30 4.17 -14.37 10.84
CA SER A 30 4.68 -13.23 11.62
C SER A 30 3.54 -12.26 11.95
N ARG A 31 3.61 -11.59 13.11
CA ARG A 31 2.56 -10.69 13.55
C ARG A 31 3.01 -9.25 13.45
N LEU A 32 2.09 -8.35 13.11
CA LEU A 32 2.35 -6.94 13.27
C LEU A 32 2.38 -6.58 14.77
N PRO A 33 3.23 -5.63 15.16
CA PRO A 33 3.20 -5.06 16.50
C PRO A 33 1.82 -4.47 16.82
N ARG A 34 1.27 -4.80 17.98
CA ARG A 34 -0.03 -4.25 18.43
C ARG A 34 -0.04 -2.73 18.58
N LYS A 35 1.14 -2.14 18.78
CA LYS A 35 1.37 -0.70 18.87
C LYS A 35 1.78 -0.08 17.53
N PHE A 36 1.37 -0.68 16.40
CA PHE A 36 1.60 -0.11 15.08
C PHE A 36 1.00 1.32 14.99
N GLY A 37 1.79 2.27 14.50
CA GLY A 37 1.38 3.68 14.36
C GLY A 37 1.50 4.55 15.62
N PHE A 38 1.95 4.01 16.75
CA PHE A 38 2.27 4.83 17.93
C PHE A 38 3.65 5.49 17.77
N LYS A 39 3.76 6.77 18.15
CA LYS A 39 5.01 7.56 18.08
C LYS A 39 6.20 6.91 18.79
N SER A 40 5.95 6.10 19.82
CA SER A 40 6.96 5.42 20.61
C SER A 40 7.47 4.11 20.00
N PHE A 41 6.98 3.72 18.81
CA PHE A 41 7.29 2.42 18.21
C PHE A 41 8.33 2.53 17.09
N GLN A 42 9.14 1.48 16.94
CA GLN A 42 10.19 1.38 15.93
C GLN A 42 9.60 1.26 14.51
N THR A 43 10.40 1.60 13.50
CA THR A 43 10.07 1.32 12.09
C THR A 43 9.83 -0.17 11.86
N LEU A 44 8.90 -0.49 10.96
CA LEU A 44 8.60 -1.87 10.60
C LEU A 44 9.79 -2.54 9.89
N LYS A 45 10.01 -3.81 10.20
CA LYS A 45 10.94 -4.70 9.50
C LYS A 45 10.34 -5.19 8.17
N ALA A 46 11.17 -5.70 7.26
CA ALA A 46 10.72 -6.16 5.94
C ALA A 46 9.58 -7.22 6.00
N ALA A 47 9.67 -8.18 6.93
CA ALA A 47 8.62 -9.19 7.13
C ALA A 47 7.30 -8.59 7.65
N GLU A 48 7.39 -7.56 8.50
CA GLU A 48 6.22 -6.84 9.02
C GLU A 48 5.56 -6.00 7.94
N TRP A 49 6.35 -5.30 7.11
CA TRP A 49 5.86 -4.61 5.91
C TRP A 49 5.14 -5.56 4.95
N LYS A 50 5.71 -6.75 4.72
CA LYS A 50 5.08 -7.77 3.87
C LYS A 50 3.70 -8.13 4.40
N ILE A 51 3.60 -8.50 5.68
CA ILE A 51 2.33 -8.95 6.27
C ILE A 51 1.32 -7.80 6.39
N LEU A 52 1.78 -6.58 6.64
CA LEU A 52 0.93 -5.39 6.56
C LEU A 52 0.26 -5.29 5.19
N MET A 53 1.03 -5.38 4.11
CA MET A 53 0.51 -5.22 2.75
C MET A 53 -0.32 -6.41 2.25
N THR A 54 0.02 -7.64 2.63
CA THR A 54 -0.65 -8.84 2.07
C THR A 54 -1.86 -9.30 2.87
N LEU A 55 -1.93 -8.97 4.16
CA LEU A 55 -2.97 -9.46 5.05
C LEU A 55 -3.74 -8.32 5.70
N TYR A 56 -3.07 -7.46 6.46
CA TYR A 56 -3.77 -6.48 7.29
C TYR A 56 -4.42 -5.36 6.48
N LEU A 57 -3.75 -4.80 5.48
CA LEU A 57 -4.34 -3.77 4.61
C LEU A 57 -5.55 -4.30 3.83
N PRO A 58 -5.51 -5.46 3.13
CA PRO A 58 -6.71 -5.99 2.50
C PRO A 58 -7.86 -6.28 3.46
N LEU A 59 -7.58 -6.76 4.69
CA LEU A 59 -8.61 -6.91 5.73
C LEU A 59 -9.16 -5.57 6.21
N ALA A 60 -8.32 -4.53 6.33
CA ALA A 60 -8.72 -3.19 6.75
C ALA A 60 -9.48 -2.43 5.65
N LEU A 61 -9.26 -2.73 4.37
CA LEU A 61 -9.98 -2.10 3.26
C LEU A 61 -11.50 -2.24 3.39
N VAL A 62 -11.99 -3.40 3.84
CA VAL A 62 -13.43 -3.67 4.00
C VAL A 62 -14.08 -2.70 5.01
N PRO A 63 -13.66 -2.64 6.29
CA PRO A 63 -14.22 -1.70 7.25
C PRO A 63 -13.90 -0.24 6.94
N LEU A 64 -12.73 0.08 6.36
CA LEU A 64 -12.42 1.44 5.93
C LEU A 64 -13.44 1.94 4.89
N TRP A 65 -13.94 1.04 4.04
CA TRP A 65 -14.91 1.37 3.00
C TRP A 65 -16.37 1.22 3.41
N SER A 66 -16.69 0.40 4.42
CA SER A 66 -18.07 0.23 4.91
C SER A 66 -18.44 1.15 6.08
N SER A 67 -17.46 1.65 6.85
CA SER A 67 -17.73 2.47 8.05
C SER A 67 -18.04 3.93 7.71
N GLN A 68 -18.98 4.55 8.42
CA GLN A 68 -19.25 5.99 8.37
C GLN A 68 -18.13 6.77 9.06
N ILE A 69 -16.97 6.87 8.41
CA ILE A 69 -15.84 7.62 8.94
C ILE A 69 -16.06 9.12 8.69
N PRO A 70 -15.88 10.01 9.70
CA PRO A 70 -16.28 11.43 9.62
C PRO A 70 -15.69 12.20 8.44
N TYR A 71 -14.46 11.87 8.00
CA TYR A 71 -13.78 12.58 6.92
C TYR A 71 -14.07 12.03 5.51
N ARG A 72 -15.12 11.21 5.32
CA ARG A 72 -15.50 10.68 3.99
C ARG A 72 -15.71 11.75 2.91
N GLU A 73 -16.00 12.97 3.32
CA GLU A 73 -16.25 14.12 2.43
C GLU A 73 -15.06 15.08 2.32
N GLU A 74 -14.00 14.84 3.08
CA GLU A 74 -12.81 15.69 3.04
C GLU A 74 -12.09 15.54 1.69
N ARG A 75 -11.73 16.68 1.09
CA ARG A 75 -11.12 16.75 -0.22
C ARG A 75 -9.65 17.08 -0.13
N VAL A 76 -8.88 16.51 -1.05
CA VAL A 76 -7.47 16.81 -1.21
C VAL A 76 -7.33 18.01 -2.14
N LYS A 77 -6.47 18.97 -1.79
CA LYS A 77 -6.21 20.16 -2.60
C LYS A 77 -5.38 19.80 -3.82
N CYS A 78 -6.08 19.39 -4.86
CA CYS A 78 -5.51 19.01 -6.15
C CYS A 78 -6.39 19.55 -7.27
N PRO A 79 -5.90 19.64 -8.53
CA PRO A 79 -6.67 20.19 -9.65
C PRO A 79 -8.05 19.52 -9.86
N GLY A 80 -8.22 18.26 -9.45
CA GLY A 80 -9.48 17.52 -9.55
C GLY A 80 -10.37 17.53 -8.31
N ASN A 81 -9.93 18.14 -7.19
CA ASN A 81 -10.67 18.22 -5.93
C ASN A 81 -11.27 16.87 -5.45
N TYR A 82 -10.46 15.82 -5.53
CA TYR A 82 -10.85 14.45 -5.20
C TYR A 82 -11.07 14.26 -3.69
N LEU A 83 -11.94 13.32 -3.33
CA LEU A 83 -12.09 12.89 -1.93
C LEU A 83 -10.84 12.15 -1.47
N HIS A 84 -10.38 12.44 -0.26
CA HIS A 84 -9.25 11.74 0.39
C HIS A 84 -9.47 10.23 0.38
N LYS A 85 -10.68 9.78 0.74
CA LYS A 85 -11.02 8.36 0.79
C LYS A 85 -10.86 7.66 -0.55
N ASP A 86 -11.17 8.33 -1.67
CA ASP A 86 -11.17 7.71 -3.00
C ASP A 86 -9.74 7.54 -3.50
N LEU A 87 -8.90 8.55 -3.26
CA LEU A 87 -7.46 8.49 -3.55
C LEU A 87 -6.76 7.46 -2.67
N LEU A 88 -7.11 7.40 -1.37
CA LEU A 88 -6.56 6.40 -0.47
C LEU A 88 -6.98 4.99 -0.89
N LEU A 89 -8.26 4.76 -1.17
CA LEU A 89 -8.76 3.47 -1.63
C LEU A 89 -8.03 3.02 -2.90
N LYS A 90 -7.98 3.89 -3.91
CA LYS A 90 -7.36 3.58 -5.19
C LYS A 90 -5.87 3.27 -5.02
N SER A 91 -5.15 4.05 -4.23
CA SER A 91 -3.72 3.82 -3.97
C SER A 91 -3.47 2.53 -3.18
N LEU A 92 -4.26 2.23 -2.15
CA LEU A 92 -4.15 1.00 -1.37
C LEU A 92 -4.50 -0.25 -2.20
N ILE A 93 -5.55 -0.21 -3.01
CA ILE A 93 -5.91 -1.32 -3.90
C ILE A 93 -4.78 -1.58 -4.90
N SER A 94 -4.25 -0.54 -5.54
CA SER A 94 -3.13 -0.71 -6.46
C SER A 94 -1.90 -1.29 -5.75
N LEU A 95 -1.57 -0.81 -4.55
CA LEU A 95 -0.44 -1.30 -3.76
C LEU A 95 -0.59 -2.78 -3.37
N VAL A 96 -1.76 -3.18 -2.85
CA VAL A 96 -2.06 -4.57 -2.47
C VAL A 96 -2.05 -5.48 -3.70
N THR A 97 -2.61 -5.02 -4.82
CA THR A 97 -2.63 -5.75 -6.09
C THR A 97 -1.22 -5.98 -6.61
N LEU A 98 -0.39 -4.93 -6.66
CA LEU A 98 1.02 -5.03 -7.04
C LEU A 98 1.77 -6.00 -6.16
N LYS A 99 1.61 -5.88 -4.84
CA LYS A 99 2.28 -6.77 -3.90
C LYS A 99 1.87 -8.22 -4.13
N ASN A 100 0.58 -8.51 -4.25
CA ASN A 100 0.11 -9.87 -4.49
C ASN A 100 0.63 -10.47 -5.80
N MET A 101 0.78 -9.68 -6.86
CA MET A 101 1.36 -10.15 -8.13
C MET A 101 2.87 -10.41 -8.00
N LEU A 102 3.62 -9.46 -7.43
CA LEU A 102 5.08 -9.55 -7.26
C LEU A 102 5.53 -10.64 -6.26
N LEU A 103 4.62 -11.13 -5.42
CA LEU A 103 4.88 -12.21 -4.48
C LEU A 103 4.62 -13.61 -5.05
N ARG A 104 4.09 -13.72 -6.28
CA ARG A 104 3.86 -15.02 -6.91
C ARG A 104 5.18 -15.67 -7.29
N THR A 105 5.24 -16.99 -7.19
CA THR A 105 6.40 -17.80 -7.58
C THR A 105 6.50 -18.00 -9.09
N SER A 106 5.41 -17.73 -9.82
CA SER A 106 5.35 -17.74 -11.29
C SER A 106 4.64 -16.47 -11.75
N ILE A 107 5.20 -15.79 -12.75
CA ILE A 107 4.67 -14.57 -13.36
C ILE A 107 4.67 -14.80 -14.87
N HIS A 108 3.49 -14.70 -15.50
CA HIS A 108 3.34 -14.85 -16.96
C HIS A 108 3.39 -13.49 -17.66
N GLU A 109 3.52 -13.45 -18.99
CA GLU A 109 3.60 -12.18 -19.73
C GLU A 109 2.38 -11.27 -19.50
N GLU A 110 1.18 -11.85 -19.43
CA GLU A 110 -0.06 -11.12 -19.09
C GLU A 110 -0.03 -10.48 -17.69
N ASP A 111 0.69 -11.09 -16.73
CA ASP A 111 0.86 -10.51 -15.40
C ASP A 111 1.81 -9.30 -15.45
N LEU A 112 2.79 -9.28 -16.37
CA LEU A 112 3.74 -8.17 -16.52
C LEU A 112 3.03 -6.89 -16.98
N ASP A 113 2.15 -7.00 -17.98
CA ASP A 113 1.32 -5.89 -18.44
C ASP A 113 0.43 -5.35 -17.31
N LYS A 114 -0.09 -6.26 -16.49
CA LYS A 114 -0.90 -5.90 -15.32
C LYS A 114 -0.07 -5.23 -14.22
N ILE A 115 1.15 -5.69 -13.96
CA ILE A 115 2.07 -5.05 -13.01
C ILE A 115 2.45 -3.65 -13.51
N GLU A 116 2.77 -3.49 -14.79
CA GLU A 116 3.12 -2.20 -15.37
C GLU A 116 1.94 -1.22 -15.28
N SER A 117 0.77 -1.61 -15.77
CA SER A 117 -0.44 -0.77 -15.73
C SER A 117 -0.86 -0.43 -14.30
N THR A 118 -0.81 -1.39 -13.36
CA THR A 118 -1.14 -1.13 -11.95
C THR A 118 -0.11 -0.20 -11.29
N THR A 119 1.18 -0.33 -11.62
CA THR A 119 2.24 0.58 -11.12
C THR A 119 2.02 1.99 -11.63
N LYS A 120 1.67 2.15 -12.90
CA LYS A 120 1.30 3.43 -13.49
C LYS A 120 0.09 4.05 -12.80
N ILE A 121 -0.97 3.28 -12.58
CA ILE A 121 -2.18 3.72 -11.87
C ILE A 121 -1.83 4.17 -10.44
N TYR A 122 -1.00 3.42 -9.72
CA TYR A 122 -0.55 3.78 -8.37
C TYR A 122 0.20 5.12 -8.38
N CYS A 123 1.21 5.26 -9.23
CA CYS A 123 2.01 6.49 -9.33
C CYS A 123 1.17 7.71 -9.73
N GLN A 124 0.27 7.54 -10.71
CA GLN A 124 -0.65 8.59 -11.13
C GLN A 124 -1.61 8.97 -10.01
N THR A 125 -2.14 8.01 -9.25
CA THR A 125 -3.03 8.28 -8.11
C THR A 125 -2.31 9.09 -7.04
N LEU A 126 -1.06 8.74 -6.72
CA LEU A 126 -0.24 9.50 -5.78
C LEU A 126 0.05 10.92 -6.29
N HIS A 127 0.43 11.06 -7.56
CA HIS A 127 0.71 12.37 -8.15
C HIS A 127 -0.52 13.26 -8.25
N LEU A 128 -1.70 12.68 -8.53
CA LEU A 128 -2.97 13.40 -8.55
C LEU A 128 -3.38 13.89 -7.17
N GLY A 129 -3.27 13.04 -6.15
CA GLY A 129 -3.63 13.40 -4.78
C GLY A 129 -2.63 14.36 -4.13
N TRP A 130 -1.34 14.11 -4.32
CA TRP A 130 -0.27 14.77 -3.58
C TRP A 130 0.82 15.27 -4.54
N SER A 131 0.42 16.12 -5.49
CA SER A 131 1.29 16.63 -6.56
C SER A 131 2.51 17.41 -6.05
N MET A 132 2.41 18.00 -4.86
CA MET A 132 3.47 18.77 -4.22
C MET A 132 4.61 17.88 -3.67
N ILE A 133 4.43 16.56 -3.67
CA ILE A 133 5.40 15.62 -3.10
C ILE A 133 6.23 14.99 -4.21
N ASN A 134 7.53 15.18 -4.09
CA ASN A 134 8.48 14.55 -5.00
C ASN A 134 8.46 13.03 -4.85
N SER A 135 8.39 12.34 -5.99
CA SER A 135 8.50 10.88 -6.06
C SER A 135 9.83 10.42 -5.48
N LYS A 136 9.80 9.37 -4.66
CA LYS A 136 11.02 8.75 -4.13
C LYS A 136 11.70 7.93 -5.23
N PRO A 137 13.05 7.85 -5.26
CA PRO A 137 13.77 7.02 -6.23
C PRO A 137 13.28 5.58 -6.26
N ASN A 138 12.95 4.99 -5.11
CA ASN A 138 12.41 3.63 -5.03
C ASN A 138 11.09 3.47 -5.82
N LEU A 139 10.24 4.49 -5.85
CA LEU A 139 9.00 4.45 -6.63
C LEU A 139 9.30 4.49 -8.14
N HIS A 140 10.33 5.22 -8.55
CA HIS A 140 10.81 5.15 -9.94
C HIS A 140 11.38 3.76 -10.26
N LEU A 141 12.21 3.20 -9.38
CA LEU A 141 12.76 1.86 -9.56
C LEU A 141 11.67 0.79 -9.69
N THR A 142 10.56 0.92 -8.97
CA THR A 142 9.43 -0.03 -9.08
C THR A 142 8.80 -0.07 -10.48
N GLN A 143 8.91 1.01 -11.26
CA GLN A 143 8.38 1.07 -12.64
C GLN A 143 9.17 0.18 -13.60
N HIS A 144 10.43 -0.13 -13.29
CA HIS A 144 11.30 -0.98 -14.10
C HIS A 144 11.17 -2.48 -13.77
N LEU A 145 10.42 -2.83 -12.71
CA LEU A 145 10.29 -4.23 -12.28
C LEU A 145 9.72 -5.16 -13.36
N PRO A 146 8.67 -4.79 -14.13
CA PRO A 146 8.17 -5.67 -15.19
C PRO A 146 9.25 -6.06 -16.20
N LYS A 147 10.08 -5.08 -16.61
CA LYS A 147 11.20 -5.30 -17.51
C LYS A 147 12.23 -6.25 -16.91
N PHE A 148 12.64 -6.01 -15.66
CA PHE A 148 13.61 -6.88 -14.99
C PHE A 148 13.08 -8.30 -14.77
N ILE A 149 11.80 -8.46 -14.43
CA ILE A 149 11.18 -9.79 -14.29
C ILE A 149 11.14 -10.51 -15.63
N LYS A 150 10.87 -9.80 -16.73
CA LYS A 150 10.88 -10.38 -18.09
C LYS A 150 12.26 -10.90 -18.48
N GLU A 151 13.31 -10.13 -18.18
CA GLU A 151 14.69 -10.45 -18.59
C GLU A 151 15.38 -11.46 -17.66
N LEU A 152 15.14 -11.38 -16.36
CA LEU A 152 15.87 -12.14 -15.33
C LEU A 152 15.02 -13.20 -14.64
N GLY A 153 13.72 -13.23 -14.92
CA GLY A 153 12.73 -14.03 -14.21
C GLY A 153 12.26 -13.40 -12.89
N PRO A 154 11.17 -13.93 -12.30
CA PRO A 154 10.70 -13.47 -11.00
C PRO A 154 11.74 -13.77 -9.90
N PRO A 155 11.92 -12.89 -8.90
CA PRO A 155 12.89 -13.15 -7.85
C PRO A 155 12.58 -14.42 -7.09
N ARG A 156 13.62 -15.25 -6.89
CA ARG A 156 13.53 -16.51 -6.14
C ARG A 156 13.15 -16.31 -4.67
N SER A 157 13.38 -15.13 -4.11
CA SER A 157 13.05 -14.82 -2.72
C SER A 157 12.66 -13.36 -2.57
N LEU A 158 11.80 -13.13 -1.58
CA LEU A 158 11.26 -11.81 -1.28
C LEU A 158 12.27 -10.85 -0.67
N ALA A 159 13.36 -11.37 -0.10
CA ALA A 159 14.46 -10.58 0.40
C ALA A 159 15.24 -9.87 -0.73
N VAL A 160 15.11 -10.34 -1.97
CA VAL A 160 15.74 -9.71 -3.15
C VAL A 160 15.05 -8.40 -3.53
N TRP A 161 13.82 -8.18 -3.04
CA TRP A 161 13.08 -6.93 -3.23
C TRP A 161 13.41 -5.84 -2.20
N ALA A 162 14.23 -6.13 -1.18
CA ALA A 162 14.49 -5.26 -0.04
C ALA A 162 15.77 -4.42 -0.22
#